data_AF-A0A2E1E3P2-F1
#
_entry.id   AF-A0A2E1E3P2-F1
#
_cell.length_a   1.000
_cell.length_b   1.000
_cell.length_c   1.000
_cell.angle_alpha   90.00
_cell.angle_beta   90.00
_cell.angle_gamma   90.00
#
_symmetry.space_group_name_H-M   'P 1'
#
loop_
_entity.id
_entity.type
_entity.pdbx_description
1 polymer ?
#
loop_
_entity_poly.entity_id
_entity_poly.type
_entity_poly.pdbx_seq_one_letter_code
_entity_poly.pdbx_strand_id
1 'polypeptide(L)'
;MNQLLKMNFLGVFFSKPLLLIVFILFTLSSLSTVKAEGPSSTTFDFFPKMVHYQGSITVLGSDLDTYDTGISQLEVVFSTPAQSLKVNNVPTSITEGQFKFSTIFGDPIPARYHIDVGPGVPERIEFEVYIGGKKANQTVIFDPEPVNGCKINNCYNVSVDLTLDVIPRPTPTAVPPTPTPLALINPSLYSGEIRIGSTLVPDNVEVYAILADYQSDKVKTSGGKYSLTLNPGTINYVGQDFNLIIQGIYSLTTLPFEPNLFTSDSNFLFPDFEVTTLPTPMLLEESTPTPIPTPTPTSIPPEPERIIIVATPTPSSEKPQSLVAESTGPRESEPMAEPMAEQGGGCSSSGGGNSSISIFSLLLALLFPVLSYRKRLKFTK
;
A
#
# COMPACT_ATOMS: atom_id res chain seq x y z
N MET A 1 11.93 -14.36 -66.23
CA MET A 1 11.73 -14.48 -67.69
C MET A 1 10.78 -15.65 -67.92
N ASN A 2 9.54 -15.37 -68.37
CA ASN A 2 8.65 -16.15 -69.27
C ASN A 2 8.99 -17.65 -69.49
N GLN A 3 8.09 -18.65 -69.49
CA GLN A 3 6.67 -18.80 -69.83
C GLN A 3 6.18 -20.14 -69.20
N LEU A 4 4.92 -20.30 -68.76
CA LEU A 4 3.73 -20.62 -69.56
C LEU A 4 3.89 -21.88 -70.43
N LEU A 5 3.35 -23.02 -69.97
CA LEU A 5 3.02 -24.17 -70.82
C LEU A 5 1.51 -24.47 -70.72
N LYS A 6 0.88 -24.41 -71.88
CA LYS A 6 -0.54 -24.70 -72.14
C LYS A 6 -0.80 -26.20 -72.23
N MET A 7 -2.02 -26.56 -71.81
CA MET A 7 -2.94 -27.56 -72.37
C MET A 7 -2.54 -29.05 -72.35
N ASN A 8 -3.39 -29.89 -71.76
CA ASN A 8 -4.39 -30.59 -72.56
C ASN A 8 -5.52 -31.19 -71.71
N PHE A 9 -6.74 -30.90 -72.16
CA PHE A 9 -7.98 -31.49 -71.71
C PHE A 9 -8.06 -32.91 -72.30
N LEU A 10 -8.13 -33.93 -71.45
CA LEU A 10 -8.53 -35.28 -71.86
C LEU A 10 -9.71 -35.69 -70.97
N GLY A 11 -10.90 -35.73 -71.57
CA GLY A 11 -12.12 -36.11 -70.90
C GLY A 11 -12.06 -37.56 -70.42
N VAL A 12 -12.31 -37.77 -69.14
CA VAL A 12 -12.55 -39.10 -68.57
C VAL A 12 -14.00 -39.15 -68.11
N PHE A 13 -14.77 -39.97 -68.81
CA PHE A 13 -16.13 -40.37 -68.49
C PHE A 13 -16.16 -41.03 -67.10
N PHE A 14 -16.70 -40.35 -66.09
CA PHE A 14 -17.04 -41.00 -64.83
C PHE A 14 -18.29 -41.86 -65.03
N SER A 15 -18.12 -43.18 -64.89
CA SER A 15 -19.21 -44.13 -64.97
C SER A 15 -20.14 -43.96 -63.76
N LYS A 16 -21.44 -44.04 -64.02
CA LYS A 16 -22.53 -43.85 -63.05
C LYS A 16 -22.44 -44.67 -61.74
N PRO A 17 -21.77 -45.84 -61.62
CA PRO A 17 -21.68 -46.52 -60.32
C PRO A 17 -20.75 -45.83 -59.31
N LEU A 18 -19.77 -45.00 -59.74
CA LEU A 18 -18.85 -44.34 -58.80
C LEU A 18 -19.50 -43.15 -58.08
N LEU A 19 -20.43 -42.46 -58.74
CA LEU A 19 -21.19 -41.35 -58.15
C LEU A 19 -22.19 -41.84 -57.08
N LEU A 20 -22.69 -43.08 -57.24
CA LEU A 20 -23.62 -43.70 -56.30
C LEU A 20 -22.91 -44.10 -54.98
N ILE A 21 -21.65 -44.56 -55.05
CA ILE A 21 -20.87 -44.93 -53.87
C ILE A 21 -20.52 -43.70 -53.02
N VAL A 22 -20.19 -42.56 -53.66
CA VAL A 22 -19.96 -41.29 -52.94
C VAL A 22 -21.24 -40.79 -52.28
N PHE A 23 -22.40 -40.93 -52.93
CA PHE A 23 -23.68 -40.54 -52.33
C PHE A 23 -24.08 -41.43 -51.14
N ILE A 24 -23.85 -42.74 -51.23
CA ILE A 24 -24.14 -43.68 -50.14
C ILE A 24 -23.22 -43.41 -48.93
N LEU A 25 -21.92 -43.15 -49.14
CA LEU A 25 -21.01 -42.75 -48.06
C LEU A 25 -21.37 -41.40 -47.42
N PHE A 26 -21.92 -40.45 -48.18
CA PHE A 26 -22.41 -39.17 -47.63
C PHE A 26 -23.72 -39.34 -46.84
N THR A 27 -24.62 -40.23 -47.26
CA THR A 27 -25.86 -40.51 -46.52
C THR A 27 -25.63 -41.32 -45.24
N LEU A 28 -24.69 -42.26 -45.23
CA LEU A 28 -24.36 -43.06 -44.03
C LEU A 28 -23.58 -42.28 -42.97
N SER A 29 -22.86 -41.22 -43.35
CA SER A 29 -22.23 -40.29 -42.41
C SER A 29 -23.19 -39.21 -41.86
N SER A 30 -24.40 -39.10 -42.42
CA SER A 30 -25.46 -38.21 -41.91
C SER A 30 -26.42 -38.84 -40.90
N LEU A 31 -26.28 -40.13 -40.58
CA LEU A 31 -27.12 -40.81 -39.57
C LEU A 31 -26.52 -40.91 -38.16
N SER A 32 -25.40 -40.23 -37.90
CA SER A 32 -25.01 -39.91 -36.53
C SER A 32 -25.68 -38.61 -36.11
N THR A 33 -26.99 -38.64 -35.85
CA THR A 33 -27.56 -37.69 -34.89
C THR A 33 -26.93 -38.02 -33.55
N VAL A 34 -25.81 -37.38 -33.25
CA VAL A 34 -25.44 -37.10 -31.87
C VAL A 34 -26.63 -36.33 -31.33
N LYS A 35 -27.47 -36.99 -30.53
CA LYS A 35 -28.36 -36.29 -29.63
C LYS A 35 -27.42 -35.57 -28.67
N ALA A 36 -27.00 -34.37 -29.06
CA ALA A 36 -26.60 -33.41 -28.07
C ALA A 36 -27.85 -33.26 -27.19
N GLU A 37 -27.81 -33.82 -25.99
CA GLU A 37 -28.53 -33.21 -24.89
C GLU A 37 -27.99 -31.78 -24.83
N GLY A 38 -28.65 -30.91 -25.59
CA GLY A 38 -28.46 -29.49 -25.46
C GLY A 38 -28.66 -29.21 -23.97
N PRO A 39 -27.76 -28.45 -23.32
CA PRO A 39 -27.98 -28.08 -21.94
C PRO A 39 -29.41 -27.52 -21.86
N SER A 40 -30.22 -28.15 -21.02
CA SER A 40 -31.58 -27.74 -20.69
C SER A 40 -31.62 -26.23 -20.65
N SER A 41 -32.29 -25.60 -21.63
CA SER A 41 -32.41 -24.15 -21.82
C SER A 41 -31.39 -23.35 -21.01
N THR A 42 -30.22 -23.05 -21.56
CA THR A 42 -29.39 -21.99 -20.99
C THR A 42 -30.14 -20.69 -21.18
N THR A 43 -31.05 -20.39 -20.25
CA THR A 43 -31.71 -19.12 -20.08
C THR A 43 -30.58 -18.16 -19.75
N PHE A 44 -29.99 -17.56 -20.78
CA PHE A 44 -29.03 -16.49 -20.63
C PHE A 44 -29.82 -15.29 -20.10
N ASP A 45 -29.83 -15.16 -18.78
CA ASP A 45 -30.37 -13.99 -18.12
C ASP A 45 -29.32 -12.88 -18.25
N PHE A 46 -29.44 -12.08 -19.31
CA PHE A 46 -28.51 -10.97 -19.59
C PHE A 46 -28.62 -9.84 -18.57
N PHE A 47 -29.59 -9.90 -17.66
CA PHE A 47 -29.80 -8.88 -16.65
C PHE A 47 -29.15 -9.29 -15.33
N PRO A 48 -28.20 -8.50 -14.79
CA PRO A 48 -27.71 -8.72 -13.45
C PRO A 48 -28.88 -8.66 -12.47
N LYS A 49 -29.09 -9.74 -11.70
CA LYS A 49 -30.08 -9.79 -10.63
C LYS A 49 -29.69 -8.78 -9.55
N MET A 50 -30.40 -7.66 -9.50
CA MET A 50 -30.19 -6.58 -8.55
C MET A 50 -31.53 -6.09 -8.00
N VAL A 51 -31.51 -5.62 -6.76
CA VAL A 51 -32.67 -5.04 -6.07
C VAL A 51 -32.26 -3.72 -5.45
N HIS A 52 -33.02 -2.66 -5.73
CA HIS A 52 -32.89 -1.36 -5.10
C HIS A 52 -33.77 -1.31 -3.86
N TYR A 53 -33.19 -1.20 -2.68
CA TYR A 53 -33.93 -0.99 -1.44
C TYR A 53 -33.92 0.48 -1.07
N GLN A 54 -35.07 0.98 -0.61
CA GLN A 54 -35.19 2.34 -0.08
C GLN A 54 -36.19 2.36 1.07
N GLY A 55 -36.15 3.41 1.89
CA GLY A 55 -37.08 3.53 3.01
C GLY A 55 -36.77 4.70 3.91
N SER A 56 -37.66 4.95 4.87
CA SER A 56 -37.35 5.81 6.01
C SER A 56 -36.70 4.99 7.13
N ILE A 57 -36.10 5.69 8.08
CA ILE A 57 -35.58 5.09 9.30
C ILE A 57 -36.22 5.79 10.48
N THR A 58 -36.83 5.02 11.38
CA THR A 58 -37.39 5.53 12.62
C THR A 58 -36.59 5.04 13.82
N VAL A 59 -36.41 5.90 14.81
CA VAL A 59 -35.72 5.59 16.06
C VAL A 59 -36.64 5.98 17.19
N LEU A 60 -36.90 5.07 18.13
CA LEU A 60 -37.79 5.32 19.28
C LEU A 60 -39.17 5.90 18.88
N GLY A 61 -39.68 5.51 17.70
CA GLY A 61 -40.98 5.94 17.17
C GLY A 61 -41.01 7.30 16.48
N SER A 62 -39.87 7.99 16.31
CA SER A 62 -39.75 9.24 15.52
C SER A 62 -38.78 9.07 14.37
N ASP A 63 -38.86 9.92 13.34
CA ASP A 63 -37.96 9.84 12.19
C ASP A 63 -36.50 10.14 12.60
N LEU A 64 -35.55 9.39 12.05
CA LEU A 64 -34.13 9.48 12.41
C LEU A 64 -33.51 10.86 12.14
N ASP A 65 -34.00 11.57 11.12
CA ASP A 65 -33.55 12.92 10.75
C ASP A 65 -33.92 13.99 11.79
N THR A 66 -34.80 13.67 12.74
CA THR A 66 -35.13 14.52 13.89
C THR A 66 -34.11 14.44 15.03
N TYR A 67 -33.20 13.46 15.01
CA TYR A 67 -32.21 13.24 16.06
C TYR A 67 -30.81 13.70 15.61
N ASP A 68 -30.09 14.37 16.53
CA ASP A 68 -28.65 14.56 16.37
C ASP A 68 -27.91 13.26 16.73
N THR A 69 -27.37 12.60 15.71
CA THR A 69 -26.58 11.37 15.87
C THR A 69 -25.11 11.65 16.19
N GLY A 70 -24.63 12.88 15.95
CA GLY A 70 -23.21 13.20 15.99
C GLY A 70 -22.36 12.47 14.93
N ILE A 71 -22.99 11.88 13.90
CA ILE A 71 -22.33 11.15 12.81
C ILE A 71 -22.58 11.92 11.50
N SER A 72 -21.52 12.46 10.89
CA SER A 72 -21.62 13.28 9.67
C SER A 72 -21.97 12.50 8.40
N GLN A 73 -21.61 11.23 8.34
CA GLN A 73 -21.94 10.31 7.25
C GLN A 73 -22.52 9.03 7.84
N LEU A 74 -23.82 9.09 8.16
CA LEU A 74 -24.48 7.98 8.80
C LEU A 74 -24.69 6.83 7.81
N GLU A 75 -23.87 5.80 7.94
CA GLU A 75 -23.90 4.64 7.05
C GLU A 75 -25.05 3.68 7.40
N VAL A 76 -25.76 3.22 6.38
CA VAL A 76 -26.70 2.10 6.42
C VAL A 76 -26.05 0.92 5.71
N VAL A 77 -25.86 -0.17 6.43
CA VAL A 77 -25.08 -1.34 6.00
C VAL A 77 -25.96 -2.57 5.99
N PHE A 78 -26.02 -3.26 4.86
CA PHE A 78 -26.63 -4.58 4.73
C PHE A 78 -25.50 -5.60 4.78
N SER A 79 -25.50 -6.47 5.78
CA SER A 79 -24.44 -7.48 5.97
C SER A 79 -25.06 -8.85 6.18
N THR A 80 -24.54 -9.86 5.50
CA THR A 80 -25.04 -11.23 5.65
C THR A 80 -24.58 -11.82 6.98
N PRO A 81 -25.45 -12.42 7.80
CA PRO A 81 -25.04 -13.28 8.89
C PRO A 81 -24.51 -14.62 8.34
N ALA A 82 -23.85 -15.39 9.20
CA ALA A 82 -23.48 -16.76 8.88
C ALA A 82 -24.76 -17.61 8.68
N GLN A 83 -24.92 -18.19 7.48
CA GLN A 83 -26.13 -18.92 7.11
C GLN A 83 -25.83 -20.02 6.08
N SER A 84 -26.71 -20.99 5.95
CA SER A 84 -26.58 -22.08 4.97
C SER A 84 -27.75 -22.03 3.99
N LEU A 85 -27.45 -21.88 2.70
CA LEU A 85 -28.45 -21.75 1.63
C LEU A 85 -28.26 -22.83 0.58
N LYS A 86 -29.33 -23.12 -0.18
CA LYS A 86 -29.24 -24.00 -1.36
C LYS A 86 -29.13 -23.14 -2.60
N VAL A 87 -27.92 -23.02 -3.16
CA VAL A 87 -27.70 -22.34 -4.43
C VAL A 87 -27.72 -23.40 -5.52
N ASN A 88 -28.69 -23.35 -6.44
CA ASN A 88 -28.87 -24.36 -7.48
C ASN A 88 -28.94 -25.80 -6.94
N ASN A 89 -29.69 -26.01 -5.85
CA ASN A 89 -29.79 -27.27 -5.10
C ASN A 89 -28.49 -27.77 -4.43
N VAL A 90 -27.41 -26.99 -4.46
CA VAL A 90 -26.16 -27.29 -3.77
C VAL A 90 -26.13 -26.57 -2.43
N PRO A 91 -25.96 -27.26 -1.29
CA PRO A 91 -25.78 -26.62 0.00
C PRO A 91 -24.50 -25.78 -0.01
N THR A 92 -24.66 -24.50 0.26
CA THR A 92 -23.59 -23.49 0.23
C THR A 92 -23.61 -22.74 1.56
N SER A 93 -22.47 -22.77 2.27
CA SER A 93 -22.30 -22.02 3.51
C SER A 93 -21.87 -20.59 3.19
N ILE A 94 -22.58 -19.64 3.76
CA ILE A 94 -22.25 -18.22 3.70
C ILE A 94 -21.62 -17.82 5.03
N THR A 95 -20.45 -17.18 4.97
CA THR A 95 -19.80 -16.63 6.17
C THR A 95 -20.36 -15.26 6.50
N GLU A 96 -20.31 -14.88 7.77
CA GLU A 96 -20.69 -13.54 8.19
C GLU A 96 -19.90 -12.46 7.41
N GLY A 97 -20.60 -11.43 6.94
CA GLY A 97 -20.04 -10.34 6.16
C GLY A 97 -19.56 -10.71 4.75
N GLN A 98 -19.80 -11.94 4.28
CA GLN A 98 -19.40 -12.36 2.93
C GLN A 98 -20.01 -11.47 1.85
N PHE A 99 -21.27 -11.08 2.02
CA PHE A 99 -21.89 -10.03 1.22
C PHE A 99 -22.19 -8.84 2.12
N LYS A 100 -21.64 -7.68 1.74
CA LYS A 100 -21.78 -6.43 2.47
C LYS A 100 -22.00 -5.30 1.47
N PHE A 101 -23.08 -4.56 1.66
CA PHE A 101 -23.44 -3.37 0.88
C PHE A 101 -23.66 -2.22 1.84
N SER A 102 -23.36 -1.00 1.41
CA SER A 102 -23.64 0.18 2.24
C SER A 102 -24.02 1.39 1.43
N THR A 103 -24.72 2.31 2.11
CA THR A 103 -25.13 3.62 1.58
C THR A 103 -25.11 4.65 2.70
N ILE A 104 -25.18 5.93 2.34
CA ILE A 104 -25.29 7.03 3.30
C ILE A 104 -26.75 7.42 3.45
N PHE A 105 -27.24 7.46 4.69
CA PHE A 105 -28.58 7.96 4.99
C PHE A 105 -28.70 9.44 4.60
N GLY A 106 -29.75 9.78 3.87
CA GLY A 106 -29.98 11.13 3.34
C GLY A 106 -29.38 11.39 1.95
N ASP A 107 -28.67 10.42 1.37
CA ASP A 107 -28.11 10.49 0.02
C ASP A 107 -28.75 9.41 -0.88
N PRO A 108 -29.30 9.74 -2.07
CA PRO A 108 -29.44 11.08 -2.67
C PRO A 108 -30.68 11.85 -2.20
N ILE A 109 -31.57 11.23 -1.42
CA ILE A 109 -32.81 11.84 -0.96
C ILE A 109 -32.74 12.06 0.55
N PRO A 110 -32.95 13.30 1.05
CA PRO A 110 -33.00 13.59 2.48
C PRO A 110 -33.99 12.69 3.23
N ALA A 111 -33.64 12.34 4.48
CA ALA A 111 -34.44 11.50 5.38
C ALA A 111 -34.74 10.07 4.88
N ARG A 112 -34.06 9.61 3.82
CA ARG A 112 -34.22 8.26 3.27
C ARG A 112 -32.88 7.59 3.02
N TYR A 113 -32.86 6.27 3.04
CA TYR A 113 -31.75 5.49 2.54
C TYR A 113 -32.07 4.90 1.16
N HIS A 114 -31.04 4.66 0.36
CA HIS A 114 -31.13 4.07 -0.98
C HIS A 114 -29.93 3.14 -1.20
N ILE A 115 -30.15 1.86 -1.46
CA ILE A 115 -29.07 0.88 -1.58
C ILE A 115 -29.38 -0.18 -2.64
N ASP A 116 -28.41 -0.41 -3.53
CA ASP A 116 -28.49 -1.48 -4.53
C ASP A 116 -27.77 -2.73 -4.00
N VAL A 117 -28.46 -3.87 -4.03
CA VAL A 117 -27.93 -5.19 -3.65
C VAL A 117 -27.84 -6.07 -4.88
N GLY A 118 -26.69 -6.71 -5.08
CA GLY A 118 -26.35 -7.49 -6.28
C GLY A 118 -25.42 -6.74 -7.25
N PRO A 119 -25.06 -7.34 -8.41
CA PRO A 119 -25.27 -8.73 -8.80
C PRO A 119 -24.36 -9.73 -8.04
N GLY A 120 -24.57 -11.03 -8.28
CA GLY A 120 -23.71 -12.10 -7.72
C GLY A 120 -24.07 -12.53 -6.30
N VAL A 121 -25.18 -12.02 -5.77
CA VAL A 121 -25.72 -12.40 -4.47
C VAL A 121 -26.68 -13.60 -4.66
N PRO A 122 -26.55 -14.69 -3.88
CA PRO A 122 -27.50 -15.80 -3.92
C PRO A 122 -28.92 -15.36 -3.60
N GLU A 123 -29.91 -15.94 -4.27
CA GLU A 123 -31.31 -15.64 -4.01
C GLU A 123 -31.74 -16.10 -2.61
N ARG A 124 -32.69 -15.37 -2.04
CA ARG A 124 -33.27 -15.55 -0.70
C ARG A 124 -32.26 -15.52 0.43
N ILE A 125 -31.10 -14.91 0.20
CA ILE A 125 -30.15 -14.64 1.28
C ILE A 125 -30.70 -13.59 2.24
N GLU A 126 -30.47 -13.79 3.53
CA GLU A 126 -30.85 -12.84 4.57
C GLU A 126 -29.73 -11.82 4.82
N PHE A 127 -30.11 -10.56 5.01
CA PHE A 127 -29.25 -9.45 5.40
C PHE A 127 -29.70 -8.90 6.74
N GLU A 128 -28.77 -8.78 7.67
CA GLU A 128 -28.93 -7.94 8.85
C GLU A 128 -28.57 -6.51 8.47
N VAL A 129 -29.40 -5.56 8.89
CA VAL A 129 -29.20 -4.14 8.58
C VAL A 129 -28.62 -3.43 9.80
N TYR A 130 -27.58 -2.63 9.59
CA TYR A 130 -26.94 -1.81 10.61
C TYR A 130 -26.93 -0.34 10.20
N ILE A 131 -27.28 0.54 11.13
CA ILE A 131 -27.39 1.98 10.91
C ILE A 131 -26.47 2.66 11.93
N GLY A 132 -25.41 3.32 11.47
CA GLY A 132 -24.38 3.88 12.35
C GLY A 132 -23.79 2.86 13.33
N GLY A 133 -23.66 1.61 12.90
CA GLY A 133 -23.16 0.49 13.72
C GLY A 133 -24.17 -0.12 14.70
N LYS A 134 -25.44 0.33 14.71
CA LYS A 134 -26.51 -0.29 15.49
C LYS A 134 -27.38 -1.17 14.61
N LYS A 135 -27.64 -2.40 15.07
CA LYS A 135 -28.49 -3.36 14.35
C LYS A 135 -29.94 -2.86 14.34
N ALA A 136 -30.55 -2.85 13.17
CA ALA A 136 -31.97 -2.56 12.98
C ALA A 136 -32.84 -3.77 13.36
N ASN A 137 -34.12 -3.53 13.62
CA ASN A 137 -35.06 -4.58 14.01
C ASN A 137 -35.51 -5.47 12.83
N GLN A 138 -35.31 -4.99 11.59
CA GLN A 138 -35.67 -5.70 10.38
C GLN A 138 -34.48 -6.50 9.83
N THR A 139 -34.80 -7.69 9.34
CA THR A 139 -33.95 -8.46 8.43
C THR A 139 -34.50 -8.28 7.02
N VAL A 140 -33.62 -8.13 6.03
CA VAL A 140 -34.00 -7.99 4.62
C VAL A 140 -33.66 -9.28 3.88
N ILE A 141 -34.61 -9.83 3.14
CA ILE A 141 -34.38 -10.98 2.26
C ILE A 141 -34.13 -10.47 0.85
N PHE A 142 -33.02 -10.87 0.24
CA PHE A 142 -32.74 -10.57 -1.15
C PHE A 142 -33.45 -11.56 -2.06
N ASP A 143 -34.56 -11.13 -2.64
CA ASP A 143 -35.31 -11.89 -3.64
C ASP A 143 -35.42 -11.08 -4.93
N PRO A 144 -34.57 -11.37 -5.93
CA PRO A 144 -34.59 -10.67 -7.21
C PRO A 144 -35.66 -11.22 -8.18
N GLU A 145 -36.52 -12.16 -7.77
CA GLU A 145 -37.60 -12.64 -8.63
C GLU A 145 -38.81 -11.66 -8.67
N PRO A 146 -39.42 -11.43 -9.84
CA PRO A 146 -40.62 -10.61 -9.95
C PRO A 146 -41.81 -11.22 -9.23
N VAL A 147 -42.30 -10.55 -8.19
CA VAL A 147 -43.70 -10.67 -7.81
C VAL A 147 -44.53 -10.14 -9.00
N ASN A 148 -45.34 -11.01 -9.63
CA ASN A 148 -46.22 -10.72 -10.78
C ASN A 148 -45.57 -10.51 -12.16
N GLY A 149 -44.39 -11.08 -12.43
CA GLY A 149 -43.90 -11.28 -13.81
C GLY A 149 -43.45 -10.02 -14.57
N CYS A 150 -43.09 -8.93 -13.90
CA CYS A 150 -42.56 -7.74 -14.58
C CYS A 150 -41.11 -7.98 -15.05
N LYS A 151 -40.93 -8.17 -16.37
CA LYS A 151 -39.64 -8.26 -17.07
C LYS A 151 -39.28 -6.93 -17.74
N ILE A 152 -39.02 -5.88 -16.97
CA ILE A 152 -38.41 -4.65 -17.49
C ILE A 152 -37.27 -4.23 -16.56
N ASN A 153 -36.16 -3.78 -17.14
CA ASN A 153 -34.81 -3.59 -16.58
C ASN A 153 -34.66 -2.67 -15.33
N ASN A 154 -35.75 -2.20 -14.71
CA ASN A 154 -35.74 -1.25 -13.59
C ASN A 154 -36.72 -1.64 -12.45
N CYS A 155 -37.23 -2.87 -12.41
CA CYS A 155 -37.93 -3.41 -11.25
C CYS A 155 -36.90 -4.29 -10.53
N TYR A 156 -36.41 -3.98 -9.33
CA TYR A 156 -37.20 -3.92 -8.11
C TYR A 156 -36.76 -2.76 -7.22
N ASN A 157 -37.61 -1.75 -7.12
CA ASN A 157 -37.55 -0.79 -6.02
C ASN A 157 -38.40 -1.35 -4.87
N VAL A 158 -37.75 -1.79 -3.80
CA VAL A 158 -38.41 -2.35 -2.61
C VAL A 158 -38.37 -1.30 -1.52
N SER A 159 -39.56 -0.85 -1.09
CA SER A 159 -39.68 0.02 0.08
C SER A 159 -39.67 -0.81 1.35
N VAL A 160 -38.66 -0.63 2.18
CA VAL A 160 -38.57 -1.24 3.52
C VAL A 160 -38.25 -0.15 4.51
N ASP A 161 -39.15 0.13 5.45
CA ASP A 161 -38.85 1.09 6.51
C ASP A 161 -38.13 0.36 7.65
N LEU A 162 -37.07 1.01 8.16
CA LEU A 162 -36.21 0.44 9.19
C LEU A 162 -36.52 1.07 10.55
N THR A 163 -36.37 0.28 11.62
CA THR A 163 -36.54 0.76 12.98
C THR A 163 -35.34 0.43 13.85
N LEU A 164 -34.98 1.38 14.72
CA LEU A 164 -33.93 1.24 15.74
C LEU A 164 -34.51 1.50 17.12
N ASP A 165 -34.04 0.72 18.09
CA ASP A 165 -34.38 0.93 19.50
C ASP A 165 -33.44 1.93 20.19
N VAL A 166 -32.36 2.36 19.51
CA VAL A 166 -31.33 3.23 20.08
C VAL A 166 -30.84 4.23 19.04
N ILE A 167 -30.63 5.48 19.44
CA ILE A 167 -30.03 6.51 18.59
C ILE A 167 -28.56 6.13 18.30
N PRO A 168 -28.16 6.01 17.03
CA PRO A 168 -26.77 5.74 16.67
C PRO A 168 -25.91 6.92 17.09
N ARG A 169 -24.76 6.62 17.72
CA ARG A 169 -23.77 7.60 18.17
C ARG A 169 -22.38 7.14 17.75
N PRO A 170 -21.43 8.06 17.54
CA PRO A 170 -20.06 7.67 17.24
C PRO A 170 -19.55 6.74 18.35
N THR A 171 -19.14 5.53 17.94
CA THR A 171 -18.47 4.63 18.87
C THR A 171 -17.09 5.25 19.13
N PRO A 172 -16.71 5.50 20.40
CA PRO A 172 -15.38 6.04 20.69
C PRO A 172 -14.33 5.11 20.07
N THR A 173 -13.53 5.65 19.16
CA THR A 173 -12.42 4.90 18.58
C THR A 173 -11.45 4.60 19.72
N ALA A 174 -11.14 3.33 19.95
CA ALA A 174 -10.13 2.96 20.93
C ALA A 174 -8.82 3.68 20.55
N VAL A 175 -8.28 4.47 21.48
CA VAL A 175 -6.98 5.09 21.28
C VAL A 175 -5.95 3.96 21.26
N PRO A 176 -5.13 3.81 20.21
CA PRO A 176 -4.09 2.79 20.20
C PRO A 176 -3.16 3.00 21.40
N PRO A 177 -2.64 1.92 22.01
CA PRO A 177 -1.71 2.06 23.11
C PRO A 177 -0.51 2.89 22.64
N THR A 178 -0.16 3.92 23.42
CA THR A 178 1.08 4.67 23.21
C THR A 178 2.25 3.69 23.27
N PRO A 179 3.17 3.67 22.28
CA PRO A 179 4.31 2.77 22.32
C PRO A 179 5.17 3.08 23.55
N THR A 180 5.42 2.07 24.38
CA THR A 180 6.33 2.18 25.51
C THR A 180 7.75 2.43 24.99
N PRO A 181 8.46 3.47 25.47
CA PRO A 181 9.85 3.71 25.05
C PRO A 181 10.72 2.51 25.41
N LEU A 182 11.50 2.02 24.44
CA LEU A 182 12.43 0.91 24.66
C LEU A 182 13.57 1.36 25.58
N ALA A 183 13.98 0.50 26.50
CA ALA A 183 15.12 0.77 27.37
C ALA A 183 16.40 0.89 26.54
N LEU A 184 17.17 1.95 26.81
CA LEU A 184 18.46 2.20 26.17
C LEU A 184 19.55 1.32 26.80
N ILE A 185 20.48 0.85 26.00
CA ILE A 185 21.65 0.08 26.46
C ILE A 185 22.95 0.73 25.99
N ASN A 186 24.04 0.43 26.71
CA ASN A 186 25.36 0.93 26.41
C ASN A 186 26.06 0.12 25.29
N PRO A 187 27.01 0.73 24.57
CA PRO A 187 27.80 0.06 23.54
C PRO A 187 28.78 -0.98 24.10
N SER A 188 29.26 -1.84 23.22
CA SER A 188 30.27 -2.87 23.50
C SER A 188 31.36 -2.90 22.44
N LEU A 189 32.59 -3.24 22.83
CA LEU A 189 33.76 -3.34 21.96
C LEU A 189 34.18 -4.80 21.80
N TYR A 190 34.21 -5.27 20.55
CA TYR A 190 34.67 -6.59 20.18
C TYR A 190 35.93 -6.49 19.33
N SER A 191 36.96 -7.22 19.72
CA SER A 191 38.20 -7.33 18.96
C SER A 191 38.72 -8.76 18.96
N GLY A 192 39.49 -9.11 17.93
CA GLY A 192 40.02 -10.46 17.76
C GLY A 192 40.62 -10.66 16.38
N GLU A 193 40.86 -11.91 16.01
CA GLU A 193 41.42 -12.31 14.72
C GLU A 193 40.33 -12.75 13.74
N ILE A 194 40.53 -12.46 12.45
CA ILE A 194 39.69 -12.94 11.36
C ILE A 194 40.52 -13.87 10.48
N ARG A 195 39.96 -15.04 10.17
CA ARG A 195 40.54 -15.99 9.21
C ARG A 195 39.58 -16.23 8.04
N ILE A 196 40.13 -16.23 6.83
CA ILE A 196 39.44 -16.56 5.58
C ILE A 196 40.04 -17.87 5.10
N GLY A 197 39.23 -18.93 5.06
CA GLY A 197 39.74 -20.29 4.90
C GLY A 197 40.75 -20.63 6.01
N SER A 198 42.01 -20.88 5.63
CA SER A 198 43.11 -21.17 6.57
C SER A 198 44.06 -20.00 6.85
N THR A 199 43.88 -18.87 6.16
CA THR A 199 44.78 -17.71 6.20
C THR A 199 44.20 -16.56 7.01
N LEU A 200 45.07 -15.70 7.58
CA LEU A 200 44.63 -14.45 8.20
C LEU A 200 44.08 -13.49 7.15
N VAL A 201 43.08 -12.69 7.53
CA VAL A 201 42.57 -11.62 6.65
C VAL A 201 43.71 -10.64 6.30
N PRO A 202 43.81 -10.19 5.04
CA PRO A 202 44.76 -9.14 4.66
C PRO A 202 44.52 -7.82 5.40
N ASP A 203 45.50 -6.92 5.34
CA ASP A 203 45.39 -5.57 5.89
C ASP A 203 44.49 -4.69 5.02
N ASN A 204 43.93 -3.64 5.62
CA ASN A 204 43.09 -2.63 4.97
C ASN A 204 41.78 -3.17 4.37
N VAL A 205 41.28 -4.30 4.86
CA VAL A 205 39.97 -4.86 4.48
C VAL A 205 38.90 -4.24 5.37
N GLU A 206 37.83 -3.72 4.76
CA GLU A 206 36.66 -3.22 5.51
C GLU A 206 35.84 -4.38 6.07
N VAL A 207 35.59 -4.34 7.37
CA VAL A 207 34.70 -5.26 8.07
C VAL A 207 33.68 -4.46 8.90
N TYR A 208 32.44 -4.95 8.94
CA TYR A 208 31.39 -4.42 9.80
C TYR A 208 30.51 -5.55 10.30
N ALA A 209 29.75 -5.31 11.37
CA ALA A 209 28.84 -6.28 11.93
C ALA A 209 27.39 -6.02 11.51
N ILE A 210 26.62 -7.09 11.37
CA ILE A 210 25.16 -7.05 11.32
C ILE A 210 24.59 -7.82 12.50
N LEU A 211 23.65 -7.18 13.20
CA LEU A 211 22.90 -7.71 14.34
C LEU A 211 21.42 -7.41 14.10
N ALA A 212 20.67 -8.40 13.62
CA ALA A 212 19.31 -8.20 13.10
C ALA A 212 19.24 -7.05 12.07
N ASP A 213 18.54 -5.96 12.38
CA ASP A 213 18.39 -4.76 11.57
C ASP A 213 19.44 -3.67 11.87
N TYR A 214 20.29 -3.86 12.89
CA TYR A 214 21.40 -2.97 13.20
C TYR A 214 22.66 -3.31 12.38
N GLN A 215 23.27 -2.27 11.81
CA GLN A 215 24.58 -2.33 11.17
C GLN A 215 25.56 -1.44 11.93
N SER A 216 26.75 -1.95 12.23
CA SER A 216 27.80 -1.16 12.86
C SER A 216 28.54 -0.26 11.86
N ASP A 217 29.40 0.60 12.41
CA ASP A 217 30.44 1.28 11.63
C ASP A 217 31.40 0.26 11.00
N LYS A 218 31.98 0.65 9.87
CA LYS A 218 33.02 -0.13 9.19
C LYS A 218 34.39 0.17 9.79
N VAL A 219 35.17 -0.87 10.01
CA VAL A 219 36.56 -0.78 10.50
C VAL A 219 37.50 -1.49 9.55
N LYS A 220 38.78 -1.13 9.56
CA LYS A 220 39.80 -1.76 8.73
C LYS A 220 40.60 -2.78 9.51
N THR A 221 40.93 -3.89 8.87
CA THR A 221 41.79 -4.92 9.44
C THR A 221 43.26 -4.53 9.42
N SER A 222 44.01 -5.03 10.40
CA SER A 222 45.47 -4.86 10.50
C SER A 222 46.09 -6.07 11.19
N GLY A 223 47.08 -6.70 10.58
CA GLY A 223 47.73 -7.92 11.07
C GLY A 223 46.76 -9.09 11.27
N GLY A 224 45.73 -9.20 10.43
CA GLY A 224 44.68 -10.22 10.60
C GLY A 224 43.67 -9.95 11.71
N LYS A 225 43.73 -8.78 12.36
CA LYS A 225 42.88 -8.40 13.50
C LYS A 225 41.89 -7.30 13.15
N TYR A 226 40.84 -7.19 13.97
CA TYR A 226 39.84 -6.13 13.90
C TYR A 226 39.51 -5.61 15.32
N SER A 227 38.90 -4.43 15.38
CA SER A 227 38.35 -3.85 16.60
C SER A 227 37.12 -3.03 16.23
N LEU A 228 35.96 -3.39 16.75
CA LEU A 228 34.66 -2.88 16.32
C LEU A 228 33.72 -2.63 17.50
N THR A 229 33.00 -1.52 17.45
CA THR A 229 32.02 -1.14 18.47
C THR A 229 30.60 -1.45 17.98
N LEU A 230 29.82 -2.14 18.81
CA LEU A 230 28.39 -2.37 18.61
C LEU A 230 27.59 -1.46 19.53
N ASN A 231 26.72 -0.64 18.95
CA ASN A 231 25.83 0.25 19.67
C ASN A 231 24.42 0.24 19.06
N PRO A 232 23.64 -0.84 19.26
CA PRO A 232 22.30 -0.95 18.70
C PRO A 232 21.25 -0.12 19.47
N GLY A 233 21.64 0.53 20.55
CA GLY A 233 20.84 1.50 21.30
C GLY A 233 19.76 0.89 22.19
N THR A 234 19.10 -0.20 21.81
CA THR A 234 17.95 -0.73 22.57
C THR A 234 18.16 -2.14 23.14
N ILE A 235 17.47 -2.46 24.22
CA ILE A 235 17.57 -3.75 24.90
C ILE A 235 17.18 -4.97 24.06
N ASN A 236 16.40 -4.78 22.97
CA ASN A 236 15.92 -5.89 22.14
C ASN A 236 17.05 -6.70 21.48
N TYR A 237 18.23 -6.10 21.35
CA TYR A 237 19.39 -6.72 20.71
C TYR A 237 20.25 -7.56 21.67
N VAL A 238 20.02 -7.47 22.99
CA VAL A 238 20.81 -8.21 23.97
C VAL A 238 20.61 -9.71 23.80
N GLY A 239 21.72 -10.45 23.69
CA GLY A 239 21.75 -11.90 23.49
C GLY A 239 21.49 -12.33 22.04
N GLN A 240 21.22 -11.40 21.11
CA GLN A 240 21.14 -11.74 19.70
C GLN A 240 22.54 -11.91 19.11
N ASP A 241 22.66 -12.86 18.19
CA ASP A 241 23.91 -13.16 17.51
C ASP A 241 24.18 -12.14 16.40
N PHE A 242 25.41 -11.64 16.34
CA PHE A 242 25.90 -10.85 15.20
C PHE A 242 26.89 -11.65 14.35
N ASN A 243 26.91 -11.32 13.06
CA ASN A 243 27.91 -11.76 12.10
C ASN A 243 28.82 -10.60 11.73
N LEU A 244 30.06 -10.90 11.34
CA LEU A 244 30.89 -9.96 10.60
C LEU A 244 30.65 -10.13 9.10
N ILE A 245 30.81 -9.02 8.36
CA ILE A 245 30.69 -8.99 6.91
C ILE A 245 31.94 -8.38 6.31
N ILE A 246 32.49 -9.08 5.32
CA ILE A 246 33.58 -8.61 4.46
C ILE A 246 33.08 -8.71 3.02
N GLN A 247 33.04 -7.59 2.30
CA GLN A 247 32.65 -7.55 0.88
C GLN A 247 31.30 -8.23 0.56
N GLY A 248 30.35 -8.18 1.51
CA GLY A 248 29.03 -8.80 1.38
C GLY A 248 28.98 -10.29 1.76
N ILE A 249 30.11 -10.89 2.14
CA ILE A 249 30.19 -12.26 2.64
C ILE A 249 30.08 -12.26 4.15
N TYR A 250 29.23 -13.14 4.70
CA TYR A 250 29.02 -13.30 6.14
C TYR A 250 30.07 -14.24 6.75
N SER A 251 30.44 -13.99 8.00
CA SER A 251 31.21 -14.91 8.81
C SER A 251 30.44 -16.20 9.11
N LEU A 252 31.15 -17.33 9.21
CA LEU A 252 30.64 -18.60 9.69
C LEU A 252 30.43 -18.60 11.21
N THR A 253 31.25 -17.83 11.92
CA THR A 253 31.13 -17.62 13.37
C THR A 253 30.12 -16.53 13.66
N THR A 254 29.31 -16.74 14.69
CA THR A 254 28.46 -15.72 15.32
C THR A 254 28.86 -15.54 16.78
N LEU A 255 28.60 -14.35 17.34
CA LEU A 255 28.73 -14.10 18.76
C LEU A 255 27.49 -13.36 19.28
N PRO A 256 27.03 -13.65 20.51
CA PRO A 256 25.95 -12.92 21.11
C PRO A 256 26.40 -11.50 21.48
N PHE A 257 25.53 -10.53 21.24
CA PHE A 257 25.75 -9.17 21.70
C PHE A 257 25.39 -9.03 23.18
N GLU A 258 26.37 -8.59 23.99
CA GLU A 258 26.20 -8.30 25.40
C GLU A 258 26.56 -6.83 25.65
N PRO A 259 25.73 -6.05 26.36
CA PRO A 259 25.98 -4.62 26.60
C PRO A 259 27.11 -4.40 27.61
N ASN A 260 27.87 -3.32 27.46
CA ASN A 260 29.04 -2.97 28.29
C ASN A 260 30.19 -4.00 28.26
N LEU A 261 30.27 -4.81 27.20
CA LEU A 261 31.32 -5.80 27.05
C LEU A 261 32.52 -5.18 26.33
N PHE A 262 33.72 -5.44 26.83
CA PHE A 262 34.99 -5.08 26.18
C PHE A 262 35.84 -6.33 26.10
N THR A 263 35.93 -6.93 24.92
CA THR A 263 36.66 -8.19 24.74
C THR A 263 37.62 -8.18 23.55
N SER A 264 38.67 -8.98 23.64
CA SER A 264 39.77 -9.11 22.67
C SER A 264 40.02 -10.53 22.15
N ASP A 265 39.16 -11.48 22.51
CA ASP A 265 39.21 -12.89 22.10
C ASP A 265 38.08 -13.28 21.13
N SER A 266 37.45 -12.29 20.49
CA SER A 266 36.33 -12.48 19.56
C SER A 266 36.83 -12.85 18.18
N ASN A 267 37.14 -14.12 17.96
CA ASN A 267 37.67 -14.58 16.68
C ASN A 267 36.55 -14.97 15.70
N PHE A 268 36.71 -14.61 14.43
CA PHE A 268 35.73 -14.91 13.38
C PHE A 268 36.35 -15.69 12.23
N LEU A 269 35.62 -16.71 11.78
CA LEU A 269 35.96 -17.49 10.60
C LEU A 269 35.05 -17.12 9.44
N PHE A 270 35.61 -17.04 8.25
CA PHE A 270 34.90 -16.85 6.99
C PHE A 270 35.13 -18.06 6.07
N PRO A 271 34.19 -18.34 5.13
CA PRO A 271 34.47 -19.28 4.05
C PRO A 271 35.70 -18.82 3.25
N ASP A 272 36.27 -19.71 2.45
CA ASP A 272 37.39 -19.38 1.58
C ASP A 272 36.90 -18.53 0.38
N PHE A 273 37.45 -17.33 0.21
CA PHE A 273 37.15 -16.43 -0.91
C PHE A 273 38.27 -15.41 -1.15
N GLU A 274 38.34 -14.91 -2.38
CA GLU A 274 39.32 -13.90 -2.79
C GLU A 274 38.93 -12.50 -2.28
N VAL A 275 39.80 -11.88 -1.48
CA VAL A 275 39.58 -10.52 -0.97
C VAL A 275 40.22 -9.50 -1.89
N THR A 276 39.41 -8.57 -2.40
CA THR A 276 39.96 -7.42 -3.16
C THR A 276 40.41 -6.33 -2.19
N THR A 277 41.71 -6.16 -1.95
CA THR A 277 42.20 -5.04 -1.14
C THR A 277 42.11 -3.74 -1.96
N LEU A 278 41.63 -2.67 -1.33
CA LEU A 278 41.71 -1.34 -1.95
C LEU A 278 43.20 -0.98 -2.07
N PRO A 279 43.69 -0.48 -3.22
CA PRO A 279 45.10 -0.14 -3.35
C PRO A 279 45.47 0.89 -2.29
N THR A 280 46.46 0.57 -1.46
CA THR A 280 47.13 1.55 -0.61
C THR A 280 47.60 2.68 -1.53
N PRO A 281 47.27 3.96 -1.27
CA PRO A 281 47.85 5.04 -2.04
C PRO A 281 49.37 4.93 -1.89
N MET A 282 50.03 4.54 -2.97
CA MET A 282 51.47 4.53 -3.07
C MET A 282 51.89 5.98 -2.83
N LEU A 283 52.51 6.26 -1.68
CA LEU A 283 53.20 7.53 -1.46
C LEU A 283 54.16 7.68 -2.63
N LEU A 284 53.89 8.62 -3.54
CA LEU A 284 54.90 9.10 -4.46
C LEU A 284 56.05 9.57 -3.58
N GLU A 285 57.23 8.95 -3.72
CA GLU A 285 58.45 9.49 -3.12
C GLU A 285 58.60 10.94 -3.60
N GLU A 286 58.40 11.88 -2.68
CA GLU A 286 58.62 13.30 -2.94
C GLU A 286 60.11 13.47 -3.22
N SER A 287 60.43 13.81 -4.46
CA SER A 287 61.80 14.04 -4.89
C SER A 287 62.43 15.12 -4.03
N THR A 288 63.48 14.76 -3.28
CA THR A 288 64.31 15.64 -2.48
C THR A 288 64.72 16.87 -3.31
N PRO A 289 64.32 18.10 -2.92
CA PRO A 289 64.79 19.29 -3.62
C PRO A 289 66.29 19.48 -3.34
N THR A 290 67.03 19.77 -4.42
CA THR A 290 68.45 20.14 -4.40
C THR A 290 68.66 21.35 -3.47
N PRO A 291 69.72 21.41 -2.65
CA PRO A 291 69.93 22.53 -1.73
C PRO A 291 70.18 23.83 -2.52
N ILE A 292 69.30 24.81 -2.33
CA ILE A 292 69.47 26.18 -2.80
C ILE A 292 70.45 26.90 -1.85
N PRO A 293 71.47 27.62 -2.36
CA PRO A 293 72.40 28.34 -1.50
C PRO A 293 71.71 29.48 -0.74
N THR A 294 71.96 29.52 0.57
CA THR A 294 71.50 30.49 1.56
C THR A 294 71.77 31.94 1.16
N PRO A 295 70.75 32.82 1.03
CA PRO A 295 70.99 34.25 1.00
C PRO A 295 71.28 34.79 2.41
N THR A 296 72.30 35.64 2.49
CA THR A 296 72.79 36.36 3.67
C THR A 296 71.68 37.14 4.40
N PRO A 297 71.61 37.13 5.74
CA PRO A 297 70.56 37.82 6.49
C PRO A 297 70.71 39.35 6.35
N THR A 298 69.63 40.00 5.90
CA THR A 298 69.46 41.46 6.00
C THR A 298 68.77 41.78 7.31
N SER A 299 69.36 42.68 8.10
CA SER A 299 68.84 43.13 9.40
C SER A 299 67.49 43.83 9.25
N ILE A 300 66.46 43.33 9.94
CA ILE A 300 65.15 43.98 10.06
C ILE A 300 65.19 45.00 11.23
N PRO A 301 64.78 46.26 11.04
CA PRO A 301 64.68 47.27 12.09
C PRO A 301 63.42 47.09 12.98
N PRO A 302 63.42 47.62 14.23
CA PRO A 302 62.46 47.25 15.27
C PRO A 302 61.03 47.78 15.05
N GLU A 303 60.07 46.95 15.47
CA GLU A 303 58.62 47.14 15.42
C GLU A 303 58.12 48.23 16.40
N PRO A 304 57.16 49.10 16.00
CA PRO A 304 56.58 50.08 16.91
C PRO A 304 55.53 49.46 17.86
N GLU A 305 55.68 49.78 19.14
CA GLU A 305 54.84 49.38 20.28
C GLU A 305 53.34 49.62 20.04
N ARG A 306 52.52 48.58 20.23
CA ARG A 306 51.06 48.71 20.34
C ARG A 306 50.66 48.89 21.80
N ILE A 307 50.03 50.03 22.06
CA ILE A 307 49.50 50.48 23.35
C ILE A 307 48.40 49.54 23.85
N ILE A 308 48.56 49.01 25.06
CA ILE A 308 47.56 48.23 25.79
C ILE A 308 46.59 49.20 26.47
N ILE A 309 45.32 49.20 26.06
CA ILE A 309 44.26 49.91 26.78
C ILE A 309 43.73 48.96 27.86
N VAL A 310 44.09 49.25 29.10
CA VAL A 310 43.59 48.58 30.31
C VAL A 310 42.23 49.17 30.66
N ALA A 311 41.18 48.36 30.62
CA ALA A 311 39.88 48.72 31.20
C ALA A 311 39.92 48.43 32.71
N THR A 312 39.97 49.49 33.51
CA THR A 312 39.89 49.47 34.98
C THR A 312 38.45 49.21 35.45
N PRO A 313 38.22 48.34 36.46
CA PRO A 313 36.89 48.14 37.04
C PRO A 313 36.51 49.29 37.98
N THR A 314 35.25 49.72 37.93
CA THR A 314 34.67 50.67 38.90
C THR A 314 33.80 49.92 39.92
N PRO A 315 33.94 50.20 41.24
CA PRO A 315 33.20 49.53 42.30
C PRO A 315 31.95 50.30 42.77
N SER A 316 31.25 49.70 43.74
CA SER A 316 30.28 50.29 44.69
C SER A 316 28.80 50.20 44.25
N SER A 317 27.80 49.82 45.05
CA SER A 317 27.64 49.40 46.46
C SER A 317 26.15 48.98 46.59
N GLU A 318 25.83 47.79 47.15
CA GLU A 318 25.13 47.58 48.46
C GLU A 318 23.61 47.90 48.41
N LYS A 319 22.60 47.16 48.93
CA LYS A 319 22.41 46.10 49.95
C LYS A 319 20.95 45.52 49.79
N PRO A 320 20.33 44.71 50.70
CA PRO A 320 19.86 43.34 50.39
C PRO A 320 18.37 43.09 50.76
N GLN A 321 17.99 41.81 50.90
CA GLN A 321 16.80 41.20 51.56
C GLN A 321 15.89 40.47 50.56
N SER A 322 15.78 39.14 50.55
CA SER A 322 15.39 38.15 51.59
C SER A 322 13.92 37.73 51.42
N LEU A 323 13.76 36.49 50.93
CA LEU A 323 12.87 35.42 51.44
C LEU A 323 11.35 35.64 51.56
N VAL A 324 10.62 34.70 50.94
CA VAL A 324 9.52 33.86 51.49
C VAL A 324 8.06 34.15 51.08
N ALA A 325 7.39 33.02 50.77
CA ALA A 325 5.96 32.65 50.85
C ALA A 325 4.97 33.35 49.89
N GLU A 326 4.23 32.62 49.05
CA GLU A 326 3.13 31.65 49.29
C GLU A 326 1.75 32.34 49.23
N SER A 327 0.82 31.68 48.51
CA SER A 327 -0.64 31.91 48.50
C SER A 327 -1.10 33.22 47.85
N THR A 328 -2.06 33.28 46.92
CA THR A 328 -3.41 32.69 46.94
C THR A 328 -4.00 32.90 45.52
N GLY A 329 -4.90 32.03 45.07
CA GLY A 329 -5.49 32.03 43.71
C GLY A 329 -6.50 33.15 43.40
N PRO A 330 -7.60 32.81 42.68
CA PRO A 330 -7.80 33.09 41.26
C PRO A 330 -8.67 34.33 41.02
N ARG A 331 -8.62 34.89 39.79
CA ARG A 331 -9.60 35.89 39.36
C ARG A 331 -10.12 35.56 37.96
N GLU A 332 -11.33 35.02 37.96
CA GLU A 332 -12.30 35.09 36.86
C GLU A 332 -12.46 36.54 36.37
N SER A 333 -12.51 36.74 35.06
CA SER A 333 -13.46 37.63 34.38
C SER A 333 -13.29 37.55 32.86
N GLU A 334 -14.08 36.68 32.22
CA GLU A 334 -14.83 37.06 31.00
C GLU A 334 -15.92 38.08 31.43
N PRO A 335 -16.51 38.94 30.57
CA PRO A 335 -16.91 38.58 29.19
C PRO A 335 -16.92 39.72 28.14
N MET A 336 -17.38 39.31 26.95
CA MET A 336 -18.17 40.05 25.95
C MET A 336 -17.47 40.68 24.74
N ALA A 337 -17.92 40.14 23.60
CA ALA A 337 -18.55 40.82 22.46
C ALA A 337 -17.72 41.02 21.19
N GLU A 338 -18.29 40.43 20.12
CA GLU A 338 -18.02 40.63 18.71
C GLU A 338 -18.11 42.12 18.29
N PRO A 339 -17.52 42.46 17.14
CA PRO A 339 -18.41 42.75 16.01
C PRO A 339 -17.94 42.18 14.67
N MET A 340 -18.92 41.95 13.80
CA MET A 340 -18.81 41.60 12.39
C MET A 340 -18.13 42.72 11.56
N ALA A 341 -17.44 42.34 10.47
CA ALA A 341 -17.76 42.80 9.11
C ALA A 341 -16.81 42.21 8.04
N GLU A 342 -17.43 41.88 6.91
CA GLU A 342 -16.91 41.55 5.59
C GLU A 342 -15.68 42.36 5.11
N GLN A 343 -14.78 41.70 4.38
CA GLN A 343 -14.52 41.98 2.95
C GLN A 343 -13.29 41.20 2.44
N GLY A 344 -13.44 40.61 1.24
CA GLY A 344 -12.40 40.73 0.20
C GLY A 344 -11.59 39.50 -0.21
N GLY A 345 -11.72 39.15 -1.50
CA GLY A 345 -10.68 38.53 -2.34
C GLY A 345 -10.60 37.00 -2.27
N GLY A 346 -10.53 36.22 -3.36
CA GLY A 346 -10.09 36.53 -4.72
C GLY A 346 -8.76 35.80 -5.02
N CYS A 347 -8.83 34.85 -5.98
CA CYS A 347 -7.75 34.25 -6.79
C CYS A 347 -7.08 32.92 -6.35
N SER A 348 -7.40 31.87 -7.13
CA SER A 348 -6.48 31.00 -7.90
C SER A 348 -5.53 30.02 -7.20
N SER A 349 -5.68 28.71 -7.49
CA SER A 349 -4.83 27.97 -8.46
C SER A 349 -4.65 26.47 -8.16
N SER A 350 -4.83 25.65 -9.22
CA SER A 350 -4.10 24.42 -9.58
C SER A 350 -4.44 23.05 -8.95
N GLY A 351 -4.52 22.06 -9.85
CA GLY A 351 -4.52 20.61 -9.62
C GLY A 351 -5.73 19.93 -10.28
N GLY A 352 -5.72 19.36 -11.48
CA GLY A 352 -4.65 18.64 -12.18
C GLY A 352 -4.75 17.14 -11.88
N GLY A 353 -5.53 16.37 -12.66
CA GLY A 353 -5.65 14.92 -12.44
C GLY A 353 -6.57 14.14 -13.39
N ASN A 354 -5.99 13.67 -14.50
CA ASN A 354 -6.16 12.39 -15.21
C ASN A 354 -7.57 11.86 -15.55
N SER A 355 -8.04 12.17 -16.77
CA SER A 355 -9.10 11.39 -17.43
C SER A 355 -8.51 10.14 -18.08
N SER A 356 -8.90 8.96 -17.60
CA SER A 356 -8.63 7.69 -18.27
C SER A 356 -9.50 7.58 -19.54
N ILE A 357 -8.84 7.44 -20.69
CA ILE A 357 -9.52 7.14 -21.96
C ILE A 357 -10.10 5.73 -21.84
N SER A 358 -11.43 5.65 -21.76
CA SER A 358 -12.17 4.39 -21.79
C SER A 358 -11.92 3.66 -23.11
N ILE A 359 -11.68 2.35 -23.03
CA ILE A 359 -11.44 1.44 -24.15
C ILE A 359 -12.61 1.49 -25.17
N PHE A 360 -13.81 1.89 -24.72
CA PHE A 360 -14.96 2.16 -25.59
C PHE A 360 -14.73 3.28 -26.61
N SER A 361 -13.96 4.32 -26.25
CA SER A 361 -13.66 5.44 -27.16
C SER A 361 -12.68 5.03 -28.28
N LEU A 362 -11.76 4.12 -28.01
CA LEU A 362 -10.87 3.52 -29.02
C LEU A 362 -11.62 2.55 -29.96
N LEU A 363 -12.57 1.78 -29.42
CA LEU A 363 -13.40 0.87 -30.20
C LEU A 363 -14.33 1.61 -31.16
N LEU A 364 -14.87 2.76 -30.74
CA LEU A 364 -15.71 3.60 -31.60
C LEU A 364 -14.91 4.32 -32.69
N ALA A 365 -13.67 4.75 -32.39
CA ALA A 365 -12.78 5.37 -33.36
C ALA A 365 -12.35 4.41 -34.49
N LEU A 366 -12.27 3.09 -34.21
CA LEU A 366 -11.97 2.07 -35.23
C LEU A 366 -13.20 1.67 -36.07
N LEU A 367 -14.41 1.84 -35.56
CA LEU A 367 -15.65 1.49 -36.27
C LEU A 367 -16.06 2.51 -37.35
N PHE A 368 -15.75 3.79 -37.13
CA PHE A 368 -16.04 4.88 -38.09
C PHE A 368 -15.34 4.75 -39.46
N PRO A 369 -14.04 4.39 -39.57
CA PRO A 369 -13.41 4.19 -40.88
C PRO A 369 -13.96 2.94 -41.59
N VAL A 370 -14.32 1.86 -40.87
CA VAL A 370 -14.86 0.63 -41.47
C VAL A 370 -16.28 0.84 -42.03
N LEU A 371 -17.12 1.58 -41.31
CA LEU A 371 -18.47 1.91 -41.76
C LEU A 371 -18.48 2.93 -42.91
N SER A 372 -17.51 3.86 -42.94
CA SER A 372 -17.36 4.80 -44.06
C SER A 372 -16.76 4.15 -45.31
N TYR A 373 -15.90 3.14 -45.17
CA TYR A 373 -15.42 2.35 -46.31
C TYR A 373 -16.53 1.50 -46.96
N ARG A 374 -17.43 0.93 -46.15
CA ARG A 374 -18.60 0.18 -46.65
C ARG A 374 -19.60 1.05 -47.41
N LYS A 375 -19.68 2.36 -47.11
CA LYS A 375 -20.54 3.29 -47.87
C LYS A 375 -19.91 3.75 -49.19
N ARG A 376 -18.58 3.78 -49.33
CA ARG A 376 -17.91 4.16 -50.59
C ARG A 376 -17.93 3.05 -51.65
N LEU A 377 -17.99 1.78 -51.24
CA LEU A 377 -18.14 0.63 -52.16
C LEU A 377 -19.54 0.45 -52.75
N LYS A 378 -20.54 1.23 -52.29
CA LYS A 378 -21.90 1.22 -52.86
C LYS A 378 -22.18 2.34 -53.86
N PHE A 379 -21.20 3.20 -54.17
CA PHE A 379 -21.34 4.29 -55.15
C PHE A 379 -20.43 4.16 -56.38
N THR A 380 -19.83 2.99 -56.58
CA THR A 380 -19.16 2.62 -57.84
C THR A 380 -19.71 1.28 -58.32
N LYS A 381 -20.96 1.29 -58.77
CA LYS A 381 -21.46 0.36 -59.78
C LYS A 381 -22.63 0.96 -60.53
#